data_AF-A0A2H3D1K9-F1
#
_entry.id   AF-A0A2H3D1K9-F1
#
_cell.length_a   1.000
_cell.length_b   1.000
_cell.length_c   1.000
_cell.angle_alpha   90.00
_cell.angle_beta   90.00
_cell.angle_gamma   90.00
#
_symmetry.space_group_name_H-M   'P 1'
#
loop_
_entity.id
_entity.type
_entity.pdbx_description
1 polymer ?
#
loop_
_entity_poly.entity_id
_entity_poly.type
_entity_poly.pdbx_seq_one_letter_code
_entity_poly.pdbx_strand_id
1 'polypeptide(L)'
;MSSTSPRYPPPRGCPPRPPTIDDLAARAVVSQDNRIPIRSLLKTADTWRNRGQTYEEQQDLQNAFVAYASAGKLALEVIAVHPDYDRTLSEEQKLSLAKCSNLITFLER
;
A
#
# COMPACT_ATOMS: atom_id res chain seq x y z
N MET A 1 46.14 17.34 40.38
CA MET A 1 44.81 16.75 40.69
C MET A 1 44.02 16.74 39.40
N SER A 2 43.97 15.61 38.69
CA SER A 2 43.24 15.49 37.42
C SER A 2 41.97 14.69 37.66
N SER A 3 40.84 15.38 37.64
CA SER A 3 39.50 14.81 37.78
C SER A 3 39.08 14.22 36.44
N THR A 4 39.21 12.92 36.27
CA THR A 4 38.68 12.20 35.11
C THR A 4 37.22 11.86 35.40
N SER A 5 36.30 12.69 34.92
CA SER A 5 34.86 12.38 34.95
C SER A 5 34.58 11.12 34.12
N PRO A 6 33.72 10.20 34.60
CA PRO A 6 33.32 9.03 33.83
C PRO A 6 32.52 9.48 32.60
N ARG A 7 32.98 9.10 31.39
CA ARG A 7 32.18 9.23 30.17
C ARG A 7 31.05 8.21 30.24
N TYR A 8 29.83 8.66 30.52
CA TYR A 8 28.65 7.82 30.33
C TYR A 8 28.49 7.48 28.84
N PRO A 9 28.21 6.22 28.47
CA PRO A 9 27.82 5.89 27.12
C PRO A 9 26.49 6.59 26.79
N PRO A 10 26.27 7.02 25.53
CA PRO A 10 24.99 7.60 25.13
C PRO A 10 23.86 6.61 25.42
N PRO A 11 22.68 7.09 25.83
CA PRO A 11 21.54 6.22 26.06
C PRO A 11 21.27 5.45 24.76
N ARG A 12 21.27 4.11 24.86
CA ARG A 12 20.86 3.24 23.75
C ARG A 12 19.50 3.74 23.29
N GLY A 13 19.42 4.13 22.01
CA GLY A 13 18.26 4.81 21.44
C GLY A 13 16.96 4.12 21.82
N CYS A 14 15.96 4.93 22.16
CA CYS A 14 14.60 4.45 22.38
C CYS A 14 14.20 3.50 21.24
N PRO A 15 13.51 2.38 21.52
CA PRO A 15 12.99 1.53 20.48
C PRO A 15 12.17 2.39 19.50
N PRO A 16 12.34 2.22 18.18
CA PRO A 16 11.60 3.00 17.21
C PRO A 16 10.11 2.85 17.49
N ARG A 17 9.38 3.97 17.46
CA ARG A 17 7.93 3.96 17.68
C ARG A 17 7.29 2.98 16.67
N PRO A 18 6.22 2.26 17.05
CA PRO A 18 5.49 1.45 16.09
C PRO A 18 5.01 2.30 14.91
N PRO A 19 5.01 1.76 13.68
CA PRO A 19 4.62 2.49 12.49
C PRO A 19 3.15 2.92 12.59
N THR A 20 2.86 4.16 12.19
CA THR A 20 1.48 4.64 12.09
C THR A 20 0.80 4.11 10.82
N ILE A 21 -0.52 4.28 10.73
CA ILE A 21 -1.28 3.94 9.52
C ILE A 21 -0.73 4.71 8.30
N ASP A 22 -0.37 5.99 8.49
CA ASP A 22 0.26 6.80 7.44
C ASP A 22 1.63 6.24 7.02
N ASP A 23 2.45 5.82 8.00
CA ASP A 23 3.75 5.19 7.73
C ASP A 23 3.59 3.89 6.92
N LEU A 24 2.51 3.14 7.14
CA LEU A 24 2.19 1.94 6.36
C LEU A 24 1.63 2.27 4.98
N ALA A 25 0.77 3.29 4.86
CA ALA A 25 0.22 3.72 3.57
C ALA A 25 1.31 4.27 2.63
N ALA A 26 2.34 4.90 3.20
CA ALA A 26 3.52 5.35 2.47
C ALA A 26 4.38 4.19 1.91
N ARG A 27 4.31 2.98 2.51
CA ARG A 27 5.02 1.79 2.02
C ARG A 27 4.34 1.10 0.85
N ALA A 28 3.08 1.44 0.56
CA ALA A 28 2.35 0.85 -0.54
C ALA A 28 3.05 1.15 -1.88
N VAL A 29 3.29 0.11 -2.67
CA VAL A 29 4.05 0.20 -3.92
C VAL A 29 3.10 0.30 -5.11
N VAL A 30 3.32 1.29 -5.96
CA VAL A 30 2.60 1.47 -7.22
C VAL A 30 3.59 1.48 -8.37
N SER A 31 3.32 0.68 -9.40
CA SER A 31 4.01 0.83 -10.69
C SER A 31 3.34 1.98 -11.46
N GLN A 32 4.05 3.09 -11.66
CA GLN A 32 3.57 4.26 -12.38
C GLN A 32 3.86 4.21 -13.89
N ASP A 33 4.31 3.06 -14.41
CA ASP A 33 4.66 2.95 -15.82
C ASP A 33 3.42 2.72 -16.69
N ASN A 34 2.97 3.81 -17.32
CA ASN A 34 1.83 3.83 -18.25
C ASN A 34 2.09 3.03 -19.55
N ARG A 35 3.30 2.48 -19.74
CA ARG A 35 3.60 1.56 -20.86
C ARG A 35 3.15 0.14 -20.57
N ILE A 36 2.82 -0.18 -19.32
CA ILE A 36 2.37 -1.50 -18.92
C ILE A 36 0.91 -1.67 -19.37
N PRO A 37 0.57 -2.74 -20.11
CA PRO A 37 -0.80 -2.99 -20.52
C PRO A 37 -1.76 -3.06 -19.31
N ILE A 38 -2.95 -2.49 -19.44
CA ILE A 38 -3.95 -2.46 -18.36
C ILE A 38 -4.27 -3.86 -17.79
N ARG A 39 -4.27 -4.90 -18.62
CA ARG A 39 -4.45 -6.30 -18.16
C ARG A 39 -3.35 -6.76 -17.22
N SER A 40 -2.11 -6.35 -17.48
CA SER A 40 -0.99 -6.66 -16.60
C SER A 40 -1.12 -5.90 -15.28
N LEU A 41 -1.54 -4.64 -15.31
CA LEU A 41 -1.82 -3.85 -14.11
C LEU A 41 -2.93 -4.49 -13.27
N LEU A 42 -4.04 -4.93 -13.89
CA LEU A 42 -5.13 -5.64 -13.19
C LEU A 42 -4.63 -6.92 -12.52
N LYS A 43 -3.78 -7.70 -13.20
CA LYS A 43 -3.17 -8.90 -12.64
C LYS A 43 -2.24 -8.57 -11.46
N THR A 44 -1.50 -7.48 -11.54
CA THR A 44 -0.67 -6.98 -10.44
C THR A 44 -1.53 -6.55 -9.24
N ALA A 45 -2.63 -5.84 -9.46
CA ALA A 45 -3.57 -5.46 -8.39
C ALA A 45 -4.15 -6.70 -7.68
N ASP A 46 -4.57 -7.70 -8.45
CA ASP A 46 -5.08 -8.96 -7.91
C ASP A 46 -4.01 -9.74 -7.14
N THR A 47 -2.76 -9.74 -7.63
CA THR A 47 -1.63 -10.34 -6.91
C THR A 47 -1.40 -9.69 -5.55
N TRP A 48 -1.50 -8.35 -5.48
CA TRP A 48 -1.40 -7.64 -4.20
C TRP A 48 -2.56 -7.95 -3.26
N ARG A 49 -3.78 -8.07 -3.79
CA ARG A 49 -4.94 -8.49 -3.00
C ARG A 49 -4.75 -9.89 -2.42
N ASN A 50 -4.30 -10.85 -3.23
CA ASN A 50 -4.05 -12.22 -2.79
C ASN A 50 -2.95 -12.26 -1.71
N ARG A 51 -1.89 -11.44 -1.85
CA ARG A 51 -0.88 -11.28 -0.78
C ARG A 51 -1.49 -10.71 0.50
N GLY A 52 -2.37 -9.72 0.40
CA GLY A 52 -3.08 -9.17 1.55
C GLY A 52 -3.84 -10.24 2.32
N GLN A 53 -4.57 -11.10 1.60
CA GLN A 53 -5.29 -12.24 2.20
C GLN A 53 -4.33 -13.23 2.87
N THR A 54 -3.22 -13.57 2.21
CA THR A 54 -2.19 -14.45 2.80
C THR A 54 -1.61 -13.87 4.09
N TYR A 55 -1.35 -12.56 4.15
CA TYR A 55 -0.85 -11.90 5.36
C TYR A 55 -1.91 -11.85 6.46
N GLU A 56 -3.18 -11.68 6.11
CA GLU A 56 -4.31 -11.69 7.05
C GLU A 56 -4.47 -13.07 7.71
N GLU A 57 -4.37 -14.16 6.92
CA GLU A 57 -4.34 -15.54 7.42
C GLU A 57 -3.16 -15.78 8.37
N GLN A 58 -2.02 -15.13 8.13
CA GLN A 58 -0.83 -15.18 8.98
C GLN A 58 -0.89 -14.24 10.19
N GLN A 59 -1.98 -13.47 10.35
CA GLN A 59 -2.12 -12.41 11.36
C GLN A 59 -1.08 -11.28 11.25
N ASP A 60 -0.42 -11.17 10.09
CA ASP A 60 0.50 -10.07 9.77
C ASP A 60 -0.29 -8.88 9.21
N LEU A 61 -1.02 -8.22 10.10
CA LEU A 61 -1.95 -7.15 9.73
C LEU A 61 -1.24 -5.93 9.11
N GLN A 62 0.02 -5.68 9.47
CA GLN A 62 0.79 -4.57 8.90
C GLN A 62 1.09 -4.83 7.43
N ASN A 63 1.58 -6.02 7.08
CA ASN A 63 1.85 -6.36 5.69
C ASN A 63 0.56 -6.60 4.89
N ALA A 64 -0.50 -7.10 5.54
CA ALA A 64 -1.83 -7.18 4.92
C ALA A 64 -2.32 -5.78 4.50
N PHE A 65 -2.21 -4.80 5.41
CA PHE A 65 -2.57 -3.41 5.10
C PHE A 65 -1.75 -2.86 3.94
N VAL A 66 -0.42 -3.01 3.96
CA VAL A 66 0.45 -2.52 2.87
C VAL A 66 0.08 -3.16 1.53
N ALA A 67 -0.22 -4.46 1.52
CA ALA A 67 -0.60 -5.19 0.31
C ALA A 67 -1.96 -4.71 -0.23
N TYR A 68 -2.98 -4.59 0.63
CA TYR A 68 -4.28 -4.05 0.23
C TYR A 68 -4.21 -2.59 -0.22
N ALA A 69 -3.45 -1.75 0.48
CA ALA A 69 -3.21 -0.37 0.09
C ALA A 69 -2.51 -0.29 -1.28
N SER A 70 -1.54 -1.17 -1.56
CA SER A 70 -0.89 -1.25 -2.87
C SER A 70 -1.87 -1.62 -3.98
N ALA A 71 -2.76 -2.59 -3.73
CA ALA A 71 -3.82 -2.95 -4.68
C ALA A 71 -4.79 -1.77 -4.93
N GLY A 72 -5.22 -1.09 -3.86
CA GLY A 72 -6.13 0.06 -3.93
C GLY A 72 -5.54 1.22 -4.73
N LYS A 73 -4.31 1.63 -4.43
CA LYS A 73 -3.63 2.68 -5.19
C LYS A 73 -3.47 2.32 -6.66
N LEU A 74 -3.08 1.08 -6.97
CA LEU A 74 -2.90 0.65 -8.37
C LEU A 74 -4.23 0.65 -9.14
N ALA A 75 -5.32 0.24 -8.49
CA ALA A 75 -6.67 0.24 -9.05
C ALA A 75 -7.21 1.66 -9.31
N LEU A 76 -7.06 2.55 -8.33
CA LEU A 76 -7.73 3.85 -8.33
C LEU A 76 -6.89 4.97 -8.92
N GLU A 77 -5.57 4.91 -8.80
CA GLU A 77 -4.67 5.96 -9.29
C GLU A 77 -4.10 5.64 -10.67
N VAL A 78 -3.84 4.36 -10.99
CA VAL A 78 -3.16 3.97 -12.24
C VAL A 78 -4.13 3.36 -13.25
N ILE A 79 -4.92 2.36 -12.85
CA ILE A 79 -5.84 1.70 -13.77
C ILE A 79 -6.95 2.66 -14.20
N ALA A 80 -7.55 3.40 -13.26
CA ALA A 80 -8.67 4.30 -13.54
C ALA A 80 -8.36 5.43 -14.54
N VAL A 81 -7.10 5.83 -14.67
CA VAL A 81 -6.65 6.88 -15.61
C VAL A 81 -6.00 6.33 -16.88
N HIS A 82 -5.90 5.00 -17.02
CA HIS A 82 -5.23 4.36 -18.15
C HIS A 82 -6.02 4.57 -19.45
N PRO A 83 -5.38 4.91 -20.60
CA PRO A 83 -6.08 5.22 -21.85
C PRO A 83 -6.94 4.05 -22.39
N ASP A 84 -6.51 2.82 -22.14
CA ASP A 84 -7.25 1.61 -22.52
C ASP A 84 -8.29 1.14 -21.48
N TYR A 85 -8.56 1.94 -20.44
CA TYR A 85 -9.55 1.64 -19.40
C TYR A 85 -10.92 1.35 -20.01
N ASP A 86 -11.43 2.25 -20.83
CA ASP A 86 -12.75 2.10 -21.45
C ASP A 86 -12.80 1.08 -22.58
N ARG A 87 -11.65 0.73 -23.17
CA ARG A 87 -11.56 -0.22 -24.27
C ARG A 87 -11.46 -1.67 -23.82
N THR A 88 -10.88 -1.91 -22.65
CA THR A 88 -10.47 -3.26 -22.24
C THR A 88 -11.30 -3.82 -21.10
N LEU A 89 -11.87 -2.96 -20.25
CA LEU A 89 -12.69 -3.39 -19.12
C LEU A 89 -14.16 -3.51 -19.51
N SER A 90 -14.76 -4.64 -19.16
CA SER A 90 -16.20 -4.82 -19.20
C SER A 90 -16.87 -3.88 -18.18
N GLU A 91 -18.12 -3.49 -18.45
CA GLU A 91 -18.93 -2.66 -17.53
C GLU A 91 -18.99 -3.25 -16.12
N GLU A 92 -19.03 -4.58 -15.99
CA GLU A 92 -19.01 -5.27 -14.69
C GLU A 92 -17.68 -5.05 -13.92
N GLN A 93 -16.56 -5.02 -14.64
CA GLN A 93 -15.24 -4.79 -14.04
C GLN A 93 -15.07 -3.31 -13.64
N LYS A 94 -15.61 -2.38 -14.44
CA LYS A 94 -15.67 -0.96 -14.09
C LYS A 94 -16.50 -0.72 -12.84
N LEU A 95 -17.65 -1.41 -12.73
CA LEU A 95 -18.55 -1.29 -11.59
C LEU A 95 -17.93 -1.87 -10.30
N SER A 96 -17.15 -2.95 -10.42
CA SER A 96 -16.34 -3.49 -9.32
C SER A 96 -15.27 -2.49 -8.85
N LEU A 97 -14.54 -1.87 -9.78
CA LEU A 97 -13.55 -0.83 -9.45
C LEU A 97 -14.18 0.40 -8.80
N ALA A 98 -15.34 0.84 -9.28
CA ALA A 98 -16.08 1.95 -8.69
C ALA A 98 -16.49 1.67 -7.23
N LYS A 99 -16.87 0.42 -6.91
CA LYS A 99 -17.17 0.02 -5.51
C LYS A 99 -15.95 0.13 -4.60
N CYS A 100 -14.74 -0.16 -5.11
CA CYS A 100 -13.50 -0.01 -4.35
C CYS A 100 -13.13 1.46 -4.09
N SER A 101 -13.49 2.38 -5.00
CA SER A 101 -13.24 3.82 -4.86
C SER A 101 -13.93 4.42 -3.63
N ASN A 102 -15.21 4.08 -3.42
CA ASN A 102 -16.02 4.61 -2.31
C ASN A 102 -15.50 4.22 -0.91
N LEU A 103 -14.65 3.19 -0.83
CA LEU A 103 -14.09 2.72 0.44
C LEU A 103 -12.95 3.62 0.93
N ILE A 104 -12.21 4.26 0.00
CA ILE A 104 -11.13 5.20 0.36
C ILE A 104 -11.70 6.54 0.84
N THR A 105 -12.80 7.03 0.25
CA THR A 105 -13.44 8.28 0.69
C THR A 105 -13.96 8.20 2.14
N PHE A 106 -14.20 6.98 2.64
CA PHE A 106 -14.62 6.75 4.02
C PHE A 106 -13.43 6.72 5.00
N LEU A 107 -12.21 6.47 4.54
CA LEU A 107 -10.99 6.49 5.35
C LEU A 107 -10.36 7.89 5.46
N GLU A 108 -10.77 8.83 4.60
CA GLU A 108 -10.35 10.25 4.63
C GLU A 108 -11.32 11.17 5.42
N ARG A 109 -12.33 10.63 6.10
CA ARG A 109 -13.26 11.38 6.99
C ARG A 109 -13.09 10.98 8.45
#